data_AF-A0A536DD45-F1
#
_entry.id   AF-A0A536DD45-F1
#
_cell.length_a   1.000
_cell.length_b   1.000
_cell.length_c   1.000
_cell.angle_alpha   90.00
_cell.angle_beta   90.00
_cell.angle_gamma   90.00
#
_symmetry.space_group_name_H-M   'P 1'
#
loop_
_entity.id
_entity.type
_entity.pdbx_description
1 polymer ?
#
loop_
_entity_poly.entity_id
_entity_poly.type
_entity_poly.pdbx_seq_one_letter_code
_entity_poly.pdbx_strand_id
1 'polypeptide(L)'
;MHSGALRDTRRPGRGDGRLAPARPGIRTLSASLSTASRGQALVEAARTLAPEIEAAAQRIEQDRQLPNEVVDALYAAGLFTMLLPASFGGAELDLPTFARAIEELARADGSVAWCVGQANGLCSYTAYADPPTIRALFANERTIFANGPGEGNRPGRAVEAADGYRVTGRWMFASGIGHASWLLAVCHVYAPDGSPRLEADGRHAQRLMLLPKSSVTIHDVWQV
;
A
#
# COMPACT_ATOMS: atom_id res chain seq x y z
N MET A 1 49.08 -11.10 -19.59
CA MET A 1 49.58 -11.58 -20.90
C MET A 1 48.48 -12.47 -21.48
N HIS A 2 47.81 -12.28 -22.61
CA HIS A 2 47.82 -11.41 -23.80
C HIS A 2 46.48 -10.63 -23.85
N SER A 3 46.35 -9.34 -24.18
CA SER A 3 46.65 -8.57 -25.42
C SER A 3 45.82 -8.96 -26.64
N GLY A 4 44.93 -8.06 -27.08
CA GLY A 4 44.21 -8.07 -28.36
C GLY A 4 43.30 -6.85 -28.48
N ALA A 5 43.66 -5.90 -29.35
CA ALA A 5 43.09 -4.56 -29.45
C ALA A 5 42.31 -4.32 -30.76
N LEU A 6 41.39 -3.34 -30.72
CA LEU A 6 40.91 -2.43 -31.79
C LEU A 6 40.02 -3.02 -32.93
N ARG A 7 38.78 -2.50 -33.09
CA ARG A 7 38.46 -1.30 -33.90
C ARG A 7 36.98 -0.90 -33.85
N ASP A 8 36.82 0.42 -33.88
CA ASP A 8 35.66 1.27 -34.08
C ASP A 8 34.91 1.02 -35.41
N THR A 9 33.58 1.12 -35.42
CA THR A 9 32.83 2.01 -36.33
C THR A 9 31.31 1.93 -36.10
N ARG A 10 30.68 3.12 -36.19
CA ARG A 10 29.26 3.46 -36.49
C ARG A 10 28.40 3.93 -35.32
N ARG A 11 28.41 5.25 -35.15
CA ARG A 11 27.33 6.06 -34.57
C ARG A 11 26.00 5.84 -35.30
N PRO A 12 24.86 5.73 -34.61
CA PRO A 12 23.55 5.98 -35.22
C PRO A 12 23.26 7.49 -35.24
N GLY A 13 22.68 7.93 -36.36
CA GLY A 13 22.51 9.34 -36.73
C GLY A 13 21.51 10.14 -35.91
N ARG A 14 21.63 11.47 -36.07
CA ARG A 14 20.69 12.48 -35.62
C ARG A 14 19.31 12.22 -36.24
N GLY A 15 18.36 11.81 -35.40
CA GLY A 15 16.94 11.76 -35.75
C GLY A 15 16.36 13.16 -35.85
N ASP A 16 15.64 13.37 -36.94
CA ASP A 16 15.02 14.62 -37.37
C ASP A 16 13.88 15.03 -36.39
N GLY A 17 13.97 16.23 -35.85
CA GLY A 17 13.13 16.74 -34.76
C GLY A 17 11.72 17.13 -35.20
N ARG A 18 10.89 16.14 -35.53
CA ARG A 18 9.45 16.35 -35.71
C ARG A 18 8.68 15.73 -34.56
N LEU A 19 8.28 16.60 -33.62
CA LEU A 19 7.39 16.29 -32.51
C LEU A 19 6.03 15.81 -33.08
N ALA A 20 5.63 14.59 -32.73
CA ALA A 20 4.28 14.10 -33.04
C ALA A 20 3.23 14.96 -32.32
N PRO A 21 2.05 15.24 -32.92
CA PRO A 21 1.04 16.07 -32.30
C PRO A 21 0.46 15.39 -31.05
N ALA A 22 0.27 16.19 -30.00
CA ALA A 22 -0.33 15.79 -28.74
C ALA A 22 -1.76 15.25 -28.97
N ARG A 23 -2.08 14.13 -28.32
CA ARG A 23 -3.45 13.57 -28.28
C ARG A 23 -4.40 14.52 -27.53
N PRO A 24 -5.68 14.63 -27.93
CA PRO A 24 -6.62 15.57 -27.31
C PRO A 24 -6.91 15.18 -25.85
N GLY A 25 -7.03 16.21 -25.01
CA GLY A 25 -6.94 16.14 -23.55
C GLY A 25 -7.97 15.26 -22.85
N ILE A 26 -7.49 14.50 -21.87
CA ILE A 26 -8.28 14.20 -20.68
C ILE A 26 -8.47 15.55 -19.98
N ARG A 27 -9.71 16.03 -19.97
CA ARG A 27 -10.12 17.15 -19.12
C ARG A 27 -9.74 16.82 -17.68
N THR A 28 -8.72 17.48 -17.16
CA THR A 28 -8.50 17.55 -15.71
C THR A 28 -9.75 18.16 -15.10
N LEU A 29 -10.62 17.34 -14.52
CA LEU A 29 -11.70 17.81 -13.66
C LEU A 29 -11.07 18.34 -12.37
N SER A 30 -10.44 19.51 -12.44
CA SER A 30 -10.19 20.30 -11.24
C SER A 30 -11.45 21.11 -10.97
N ALA A 31 -12.33 20.51 -10.18
CA ALA A 31 -13.34 21.21 -9.42
C ALA A 31 -13.15 20.77 -7.97
N SER A 32 -13.01 21.74 -7.07
CA SER A 32 -12.86 21.51 -5.63
C SER A 32 -14.17 20.91 -5.09
N LEU A 33 -14.32 19.59 -5.25
CA LEU A 33 -15.38 18.82 -4.64
C LEU A 33 -15.27 18.96 -3.12
N SER A 34 -16.39 19.27 -2.46
CA SER A 34 -16.49 19.15 -1.01
C SER A 34 -16.21 17.70 -0.60
N THR A 35 -15.75 17.47 0.62
CA THR A 35 -15.52 16.11 1.16
C THR A 35 -16.75 15.23 0.99
N ALA A 36 -17.96 15.76 1.19
CA ALA A 36 -19.21 15.03 0.97
C ALA A 36 -19.40 14.62 -0.50
N SER A 37 -19.16 15.52 -1.46
CA SER A 37 -19.28 15.21 -2.89
C SER A 37 -18.19 14.24 -3.38
N ARG A 38 -16.98 14.31 -2.80
CA ARG A 38 -15.89 13.35 -3.06
C ARG A 38 -16.22 11.97 -2.50
N GLY A 39 -16.76 11.91 -1.30
CA GLY A 39 -17.19 10.66 -0.67
C GLY A 39 -18.27 9.95 -1.49
N GLN A 40 -19.29 10.67 -1.93
CA GLN A 40 -20.33 10.08 -2.79
C GLN A 40 -19.77 9.57 -4.13
N ALA A 41 -18.80 10.26 -4.72
CA ALA A 41 -18.14 9.82 -5.94
C ALA A 41 -17.35 8.50 -5.73
N LEU A 42 -16.72 8.32 -4.57
CA LEU A 42 -16.01 7.09 -4.22
C LEU A 42 -16.96 5.90 -3.97
N VAL A 43 -18.10 6.16 -3.33
CA VAL A 43 -19.17 5.13 -3.20
C VAL A 43 -19.68 4.71 -4.58
N GLU A 44 -19.91 5.67 -5.49
CA GLU A 44 -20.34 5.35 -6.85
C GLU A 44 -19.25 4.65 -7.67
N ALA A 45 -17.97 4.97 -7.44
CA ALA A 45 -16.85 4.29 -8.07
C ALA A 45 -16.78 2.81 -7.63
N ALA A 46 -16.96 2.53 -6.34
CA ALA A 46 -17.05 1.16 -5.83
C ALA A 46 -18.20 0.38 -6.50
N ARG A 47 -19.37 1.00 -6.64
CA ARG A 47 -20.52 0.41 -7.34
C ARG A 47 -20.25 0.17 -8.82
N THR A 48 -19.62 1.14 -9.49
CA THR A 48 -19.30 1.05 -10.93
C THR A 48 -18.32 -0.08 -11.23
N LEU A 49 -17.41 -0.39 -10.31
CA LEU A 49 -16.45 -1.48 -10.44
C LEU A 49 -17.02 -2.87 -10.12
N ALA A 50 -18.24 -2.95 -9.56
CA ALA A 50 -18.85 -4.22 -9.15
C ALA A 50 -18.87 -5.27 -10.28
N PRO A 51 -19.27 -4.97 -11.53
CA PRO A 51 -19.28 -5.98 -12.59
C PRO A 51 -17.90 -6.55 -12.93
N GLU A 52 -16.85 -5.73 -12.85
CA GLU A 52 -15.46 -6.18 -13.08
C GLU A 52 -14.97 -7.07 -11.93
N ILE A 53 -15.30 -6.70 -10.69
CA ILE A 53 -14.97 -7.46 -9.48
C ILE A 53 -15.71 -8.81 -9.49
N GLU A 54 -17.00 -8.82 -9.79
CA GLU A 54 -17.84 -10.03 -9.89
C GLU A 54 -17.30 -10.99 -10.97
N ALA A 55 -16.90 -10.46 -12.13
CA ALA A 55 -16.29 -11.25 -13.19
C ALA A 55 -14.94 -11.88 -12.78
N ALA A 56 -14.24 -11.27 -11.83
CA ALA A 56 -12.97 -11.74 -11.30
C ALA A 56 -13.11 -12.71 -10.11
N ALA A 57 -14.30 -12.84 -9.51
CA ALA A 57 -14.51 -13.58 -8.25
C ALA A 57 -13.97 -15.03 -8.28
N GLN A 58 -14.23 -15.77 -9.36
CA GLN A 58 -13.72 -17.14 -9.49
C GLN A 58 -12.18 -17.18 -9.51
N ARG A 59 -11.54 -16.21 -10.17
CA ARG A 59 -10.08 -16.11 -10.24
C ARG A 59 -9.49 -15.68 -8.90
N ILE A 60 -10.17 -14.77 -8.18
CA ILE A 60 -9.77 -14.37 -6.82
C ILE A 60 -9.68 -15.60 -5.91
N GLU A 61 -10.70 -16.47 -5.97
CA GLU A 61 -10.74 -17.70 -5.19
C GLU A 61 -9.61 -18.66 -5.61
N GLN A 62 -9.48 -18.94 -6.92
CA GLN A 62 -8.49 -19.88 -7.45
C GLN A 62 -7.04 -19.45 -7.21
N ASP A 63 -6.73 -18.18 -7.44
CA ASP A 63 -5.39 -17.62 -7.31
C ASP A 63 -5.05 -17.32 -5.84
N ARG A 64 -6.04 -17.34 -4.93
CA ARG A 64 -5.94 -16.89 -3.52
C ARG A 64 -5.39 -15.46 -3.39
N GLN A 65 -5.62 -14.66 -4.43
CA GLN A 65 -5.09 -13.31 -4.58
C GLN A 65 -5.96 -12.50 -5.56
N LEU A 66 -6.04 -11.19 -5.35
CA LEU A 66 -6.75 -10.29 -6.24
C LEU A 66 -6.01 -10.19 -7.60
N PRO A 67 -6.70 -10.29 -8.75
CA PRO A 67 -6.09 -10.01 -10.05
C PRO A 67 -5.55 -8.57 -10.12
N ASN A 68 -4.40 -8.37 -10.76
CA ASN A 68 -3.75 -7.05 -10.83
C ASN A 68 -4.66 -6.00 -11.47
N GLU A 69 -5.41 -6.37 -12.50
CA GLU A 69 -6.37 -5.48 -13.18
C GLU A 69 -7.43 -4.92 -12.23
N VAL A 70 -7.98 -5.74 -11.33
CA VAL A 70 -8.94 -5.31 -10.31
C VAL A 70 -8.28 -4.34 -9.33
N VAL A 71 -7.06 -4.66 -8.85
CA VAL A 71 -6.34 -3.78 -7.92
C VAL A 71 -5.94 -2.46 -8.59
N ASP A 72 -5.62 -2.48 -9.89
CA ASP A 72 -5.28 -1.30 -10.68
C ASP A 72 -6.51 -0.39 -10.82
N ALA A 73 -7.67 -0.96 -11.15
CA ALA A 73 -8.93 -0.23 -11.25
C ALA A 73 -9.35 0.40 -9.90
N LEU A 74 -9.26 -0.37 -8.81
CA LEU A 74 -9.54 0.11 -7.45
C LEU A 74 -8.59 1.26 -7.04
N TYR A 75 -7.30 1.15 -7.37
CA TYR A 75 -6.32 2.18 -7.06
C TYR A 75 -6.54 3.44 -7.89
N ALA A 76 -6.79 3.31 -9.20
CA ALA A 76 -7.11 4.42 -10.08
C ALA A 76 -8.40 5.16 -9.64
N ALA A 77 -9.37 4.45 -9.07
CA ALA A 77 -10.56 5.03 -8.49
C ALA A 77 -10.34 5.75 -7.14
N GLY A 78 -9.15 5.65 -6.54
CA GLY A 78 -8.81 6.25 -5.23
C GLY A 78 -9.33 5.46 -4.03
N LEU A 79 -9.77 4.21 -4.22
CA LEU A 79 -10.41 3.41 -3.17
C LEU A 79 -9.43 2.94 -2.09
N PHE A 80 -8.11 2.93 -2.34
CA PHE A 80 -7.09 2.56 -1.34
C PHE A 80 -6.69 3.70 -0.38
N THR A 81 -7.10 4.95 -0.65
CA THR A 81 -6.68 6.15 0.09
C THR A 81 -7.88 6.97 0.59
N MET A 82 -9.01 6.32 0.83
CA MET A 82 -10.24 6.94 1.32
C MET A 82 -10.07 7.54 2.73
N LEU A 83 -9.33 6.86 3.61
CA LEU A 83 -9.07 7.32 4.99
C LEU A 83 -7.72 8.05 5.16
N LEU A 84 -6.97 8.23 4.07
CA LEU A 84 -5.73 9.01 4.11
C LEU A 84 -6.09 10.51 4.24
N PRO A 85 -5.37 11.29 5.07
CA PRO A 85 -5.57 12.74 5.15
C PRO A 85 -5.42 13.44 3.80
N ALA A 86 -6.24 14.47 3.57
CA ALA A 86 -6.25 15.26 2.34
C ALA A 86 -4.92 16.00 2.13
N SER A 87 -4.21 16.34 3.21
CA SER A 87 -2.86 16.93 3.17
C SER A 87 -1.80 16.01 2.57
N PHE A 88 -2.09 14.71 2.46
CA PHE A 88 -1.26 13.71 1.80
C PHE A 88 -1.87 13.19 0.49
N GLY A 89 -2.91 13.86 -0.04
CA GLY A 89 -3.58 13.50 -1.28
C GLY A 89 -4.71 12.48 -1.13
N GLY A 90 -5.10 12.14 0.09
CA GLY A 90 -6.22 11.24 0.35
C GLY A 90 -7.59 11.90 0.26
N ALA A 91 -8.64 11.09 0.46
CA ALA A 91 -10.02 11.59 0.46
C ALA A 91 -10.50 12.10 1.82
N GLU A 92 -9.84 11.69 2.91
CA GLU A 92 -10.19 12.05 4.30
C GLU A 92 -11.68 11.88 4.59
N LEU A 93 -12.24 10.72 4.23
CA LEU A 93 -13.66 10.43 4.43
C LEU A 93 -14.01 10.19 5.91
N ASP A 94 -15.23 10.54 6.28
CA ASP A 94 -15.84 10.06 7.52
C ASP A 94 -16.11 8.54 7.47
N LEU A 95 -16.15 7.90 8.65
CA LEU A 95 -16.34 6.45 8.76
C LEU A 95 -17.67 5.96 8.16
N PRO A 96 -18.83 6.62 8.35
CA PRO A 96 -20.07 6.22 7.68
C PRO A 96 -19.98 6.18 6.16
N THR A 97 -19.37 7.20 5.54
CA THR A 97 -19.22 7.25 4.08
C THR A 97 -18.23 6.21 3.57
N PHE A 98 -17.11 6.01 4.27
CA PHE A 98 -16.17 4.92 4.00
C PHE A 98 -16.85 3.54 4.09
N ALA A 99 -17.65 3.30 5.14
CA ALA A 99 -18.36 2.03 5.33
C ALA A 99 -19.29 1.72 4.15
N ARG A 100 -20.01 2.72 3.62
CA ARG A 100 -20.86 2.54 2.43
C ARG A 100 -20.05 2.13 1.20
N ALA A 101 -18.86 2.70 0.99
CA ALA A 101 -18.00 2.29 -0.13
C ALA A 101 -17.52 0.84 0.03
N ILE A 102 -17.16 0.44 1.26
CA ILE A 102 -16.79 -0.95 1.56
C ILE A 102 -17.98 -1.90 1.40
N GLU A 103 -19.20 -1.50 1.77
CA GLU A 103 -20.42 -2.27 1.54
C GLU A 103 -20.69 -2.51 0.05
N GLU A 104 -20.53 -1.51 -0.81
CA GLU A 104 -20.67 -1.67 -2.27
C GLU A 104 -19.63 -2.66 -2.81
N LEU A 105 -18.36 -2.58 -2.37
CA LEU A 105 -17.34 -3.57 -2.73
C LEU A 105 -17.69 -4.98 -2.23
N ALA A 106 -18.19 -5.08 -1.00
CA ALA A 106 -18.51 -6.36 -0.36
C ALA A 106 -19.69 -7.08 -1.02
N ARG A 107 -20.61 -6.33 -1.67
CA ARG A 107 -21.67 -6.90 -2.50
C ARG A 107 -21.11 -7.64 -3.72
N ALA A 108 -20.00 -7.15 -4.28
CA ALA A 108 -19.35 -7.74 -5.43
C ALA A 108 -18.40 -8.89 -5.03
N ASP A 109 -17.51 -8.65 -4.06
CA ASP A 109 -16.59 -9.66 -3.52
C ASP A 109 -16.09 -9.30 -2.10
N GLY A 110 -16.17 -10.25 -1.18
CA GLY A 110 -15.76 -10.05 0.21
C GLY A 110 -14.25 -9.90 0.41
N SER A 111 -13.43 -10.58 -0.40
CA SER A 111 -11.97 -10.52 -0.32
C SER A 111 -11.43 -9.17 -0.80
N VAL A 112 -12.03 -8.60 -1.85
CA VAL A 112 -11.77 -7.24 -2.33
C VAL A 112 -12.10 -6.23 -1.25
N ALA A 113 -13.32 -6.28 -0.70
CA ALA A 113 -13.76 -5.37 0.36
C ALA A 113 -12.83 -5.44 1.59
N TRP A 114 -12.44 -6.65 1.99
CA TRP A 114 -11.51 -6.87 3.10
C TRP A 114 -10.13 -6.27 2.84
N CYS A 115 -9.53 -6.52 1.68
CA CYS A 115 -8.21 -6.00 1.34
C CYS A 115 -8.19 -4.47 1.22
N VAL A 116 -9.20 -3.87 0.58
CA VAL A 116 -9.35 -2.41 0.50
C VAL A 116 -9.60 -1.80 1.87
N GLY A 117 -10.46 -2.42 2.67
CA GLY A 117 -10.79 -1.97 4.03
C GLY A 117 -9.55 -1.96 4.93
N GLN A 118 -8.79 -3.05 4.93
CA GLN A 118 -7.54 -3.16 5.69
C GLN A 118 -6.54 -2.07 5.27
N ALA A 119 -6.25 -1.92 3.98
CA ALA A 119 -5.31 -0.91 3.50
C ALA A 119 -5.69 0.52 3.91
N ASN A 120 -6.98 0.86 3.89
CA ASN A 120 -7.48 2.14 4.37
C ASN A 120 -7.37 2.30 5.89
N GLY A 121 -7.75 1.28 6.65
CA GLY A 121 -7.57 1.28 8.10
C GLY A 121 -6.11 1.56 8.48
N LEU A 122 -5.16 1.02 7.71
CA LEU A 122 -3.73 1.27 7.91
C LEU A 122 -3.27 2.68 7.53
N CYS A 123 -3.98 3.38 6.64
CA CYS A 123 -3.70 4.79 6.36
C CYS A 123 -3.90 5.67 7.61
N SER A 124 -4.72 5.26 8.58
CA SER A 124 -4.87 5.99 9.85
C SER A 124 -3.57 6.10 10.64
N TYR A 125 -2.63 5.15 10.46
CA TYR A 125 -1.33 5.20 11.14
C TYR A 125 -0.42 6.33 10.65
N THR A 126 -0.74 6.97 9.53
CA THR A 126 -0.02 8.16 9.05
C THR A 126 -0.09 9.32 10.04
N ALA A 127 -1.09 9.35 10.93
CA ALA A 127 -1.21 10.34 12.00
C ALA A 127 -0.09 10.24 13.06
N TYR A 128 0.64 9.11 13.13
CA TYR A 128 1.69 8.86 14.12
C TYR A 128 3.11 8.98 13.56
N ALA A 129 3.25 9.34 12.28
CA ALA A 129 4.54 9.54 11.63
C ALA A 129 4.77 11.01 11.28
N ASP A 130 6.03 11.40 11.08
CA ASP A 130 6.33 12.76 10.68
C ASP A 130 5.79 13.04 9.25
N PRO A 131 5.23 14.24 8.99
CA PRO A 131 4.65 14.55 7.68
C PRO A 131 5.60 14.42 6.48
N PRO A 132 6.91 14.74 6.57
CA PRO A 132 7.87 14.46 5.50
C PRO A 132 7.95 12.98 5.12
N THR A 133 8.02 12.07 6.10
CA THR A 133 8.01 10.62 5.87
C THR A 133 6.77 10.20 5.12
N ILE A 134 5.57 10.62 5.56
CA ILE A 134 4.32 10.23 4.89
C ILE A 134 4.25 10.77 3.46
N ARG A 135 4.68 12.03 3.22
CA ARG A 135 4.77 12.58 1.86
C ARG A 135 5.70 11.75 0.98
N ALA A 136 6.84 11.30 1.50
CA ALA A 136 7.77 10.47 0.74
C ALA A 136 7.16 9.09 0.37
N LEU A 137 6.37 8.49 1.27
CA LEU A 137 5.67 7.23 0.99
C LEU A 137 4.67 7.38 -0.16
N PHE A 138 3.89 8.46 -0.16
CA PHE A 138 2.85 8.72 -1.15
C PHE A 138 3.32 9.52 -2.37
N ALA A 139 4.60 9.85 -2.47
CA ALA A 139 5.20 10.46 -3.67
C ALA A 139 5.39 9.45 -4.82
N ASN A 140 5.40 8.14 -4.51
CA ASN A 140 5.49 7.07 -5.51
C ASN A 140 4.11 6.78 -6.12
N GLU A 141 4.09 6.25 -7.35
CA GLU A 141 2.86 6.07 -8.14
C GLU A 141 1.81 5.15 -7.46
N ARG A 142 2.23 4.23 -6.57
CA ARG A 142 1.34 3.26 -5.93
C ARG A 142 1.73 2.91 -4.50
N THR A 143 0.96 3.38 -3.52
CA THR A 143 1.17 3.04 -2.09
C THR A 143 -0.04 2.29 -1.52
N ILE A 144 0.21 1.03 -1.12
CA ILE A 144 -0.75 0.17 -0.43
C ILE A 144 -0.07 -0.43 0.80
N PHE A 145 -0.74 -0.34 1.95
CA PHE A 145 -0.26 -0.93 3.19
C PHE A 145 -0.84 -2.33 3.41
N ALA A 146 -0.04 -3.22 3.99
CA ALA A 146 -0.53 -4.44 4.63
C ALA A 146 0.03 -4.55 6.05
N ASN A 147 -0.69 -5.26 6.92
CA ASN A 147 -0.26 -5.59 8.28
C ASN A 147 -0.64 -7.03 8.55
N GLY A 148 0.13 -7.69 9.40
CA GLY A 148 -0.29 -8.91 10.06
C GLY A 148 0.05 -8.89 11.55
N PRO A 149 -0.74 -9.53 12.43
CA PRO A 149 -0.27 -9.86 13.78
C PRO A 149 0.97 -10.76 13.70
N GLY A 150 1.81 -10.69 14.72
CA GLY A 150 2.95 -11.59 14.82
C GLY A 150 2.53 -13.06 14.98
N GLU A 151 3.34 -13.98 14.47
CA GLU A 151 3.04 -15.42 14.48
C GLU A 151 2.79 -15.95 15.90
N GLY A 152 1.68 -16.65 16.08
CA GLY A 152 1.24 -17.10 17.42
C GLY A 152 0.91 -15.95 18.37
N ASN A 153 0.49 -14.80 17.83
CA ASN A 153 0.20 -13.57 18.57
C ASN A 153 1.42 -13.00 19.32
N ARG A 154 2.65 -13.25 18.82
CA ARG A 154 3.89 -12.73 19.39
C ARG A 154 4.42 -11.58 18.54
N PRO A 155 4.48 -10.34 19.05
CA PRO A 155 5.09 -9.22 18.34
C PRO A 155 6.51 -9.55 17.85
N GLY A 156 6.90 -8.92 16.75
CA GLY A 156 8.29 -9.00 16.30
C GLY A 156 9.27 -8.36 17.27
N ARG A 157 10.54 -8.53 17.00
CA ARG A 157 11.64 -7.96 17.78
C ARG A 157 12.27 -6.81 17.00
N ALA A 158 12.27 -5.62 17.58
CA ALA A 158 13.01 -4.47 17.11
C ALA A 158 14.15 -4.16 18.07
N VAL A 159 15.39 -4.31 17.63
CA VAL A 159 16.59 -3.96 18.42
C VAL A 159 17.10 -2.61 17.96
N GLU A 160 17.31 -1.68 18.89
CA GLU A 160 17.91 -0.38 18.60
C GLU A 160 19.28 -0.55 17.92
N ALA A 161 19.51 0.22 16.87
CA ALA A 161 20.74 0.30 16.10
C ALA A 161 21.13 1.78 15.91
N ALA A 162 22.32 2.04 15.35
CA ALA A 162 22.86 3.39 15.22
C ALA A 162 21.95 4.37 14.45
N ASP A 163 21.19 3.87 13.47
CA ASP A 163 20.36 4.63 12.54
C ASP A 163 18.87 4.21 12.56
N GLY A 164 18.44 3.48 13.61
CA GLY A 164 17.05 3.06 13.75
C GLY A 164 16.91 1.72 14.47
N TYR A 165 16.28 0.75 13.81
CA TYR A 165 16.01 -0.56 14.40
C TYR A 165 16.35 -1.69 13.44
N ARG A 166 16.96 -2.76 13.99
CA ARG A 166 17.00 -4.06 13.32
C ARG A 166 15.76 -4.86 13.69
N VAL A 167 14.91 -5.12 12.71
CA VAL A 167 13.62 -5.79 12.89
C VAL A 167 13.74 -7.26 12.47
N THR A 168 13.28 -8.17 13.34
CA THR A 168 13.21 -9.61 13.09
C THR A 168 11.91 -10.17 13.62
N GLY A 169 11.23 -11.01 12.85
CA GLY A 169 9.99 -11.63 13.28
C GLY A 169 9.30 -12.31 12.13
N ARG A 170 8.13 -12.89 12.42
CA ARG A 170 7.21 -13.41 11.43
C ARG A 170 5.82 -12.86 11.74
N TRP A 171 5.15 -12.36 10.72
CA TRP A 171 3.80 -11.81 10.82
C TRP A 171 2.89 -12.58 9.87
N MET A 172 1.67 -12.85 10.32
CA MET A 172 0.69 -13.70 9.65
C MET A 172 -0.54 -12.86 9.29
N PHE A 173 -1.38 -13.34 8.37
CA PHE A 173 -2.62 -12.65 7.97
C PHE A 173 -2.42 -11.25 7.35
N ALA A 174 -1.29 -11.06 6.63
CA ALA A 174 -1.02 -9.85 5.86
C ALA A 174 -1.93 -9.76 4.62
N SER A 175 -3.17 -9.34 4.84
CA SER A 175 -4.19 -9.25 3.79
C SER A 175 -3.76 -8.27 2.70
N GLY A 176 -3.88 -8.67 1.43
CA GLY A 176 -3.44 -7.85 0.28
C GLY A 176 -1.92 -7.73 0.11
N ILE A 177 -1.10 -8.50 0.85
CA ILE A 177 0.37 -8.44 0.80
C ILE A 177 0.94 -8.55 -0.62
N GLY A 178 0.28 -9.31 -1.50
CA GLY A 178 0.64 -9.44 -2.92
C GLY A 178 0.70 -8.10 -3.66
N HIS A 179 -0.11 -7.12 -3.24
CA HIS A 179 -0.22 -5.79 -3.87
C HIS A 179 0.31 -4.65 -3.01
N ALA A 180 0.60 -4.91 -1.73
CA ALA A 180 1.19 -3.92 -0.83
C ALA A 180 2.59 -3.48 -1.31
N SER A 181 2.93 -2.23 -1.03
CA SER A 181 4.28 -1.67 -1.19
C SER A 181 5.00 -1.55 0.17
N TRP A 182 4.22 -1.41 1.24
CA TRP A 182 4.71 -1.16 2.59
C TRP A 182 3.98 -2.04 3.62
N LEU A 183 4.69 -2.34 4.71
CA LEU A 183 4.21 -3.18 5.79
C LEU A 183 4.28 -2.49 7.12
N LEU A 184 3.25 -2.71 7.93
CA LEU A 184 3.21 -2.27 9.32
C LEU A 184 3.37 -3.49 10.22
N ALA A 185 4.52 -3.57 10.88
CA ALA A 185 4.94 -4.70 11.70
C ALA A 185 4.96 -4.31 13.18
N VAL A 186 4.05 -4.89 13.96
CA VAL A 186 4.05 -4.68 15.42
C VAL A 186 5.27 -5.37 16.04
N CYS A 187 6.06 -4.60 16.78
CA CYS A 187 7.30 -5.07 17.41
C CYS A 187 7.41 -4.62 18.87
N HIS A 188 7.95 -5.50 19.71
CA HIS A 188 8.54 -5.12 20.99
C HIS A 188 9.95 -4.56 20.80
N VAL A 189 10.30 -3.54 21.56
CA VAL A 189 11.56 -2.80 21.45
C VAL A 189 12.59 -3.29 22.46
N TYR A 190 13.84 -3.39 22.01
CA TYR A 190 14.96 -3.84 22.82
C TYR A 190 16.15 -2.92 22.65
N ALA A 191 16.91 -2.72 23.72
CA ALA A 191 18.17 -1.99 23.70
C ALA A 191 19.25 -2.78 22.92
N PRO A 192 20.38 -2.16 22.57
CA PRO A 192 21.44 -2.81 21.80
C PRO A 192 22.04 -4.06 22.48
N ASP A 193 22.03 -4.12 23.82
CA ASP A 193 22.45 -5.28 24.62
C ASP A 193 21.42 -6.43 24.63
N GLY A 194 20.26 -6.20 24.03
CA GLY A 194 19.17 -7.14 23.91
C GLY A 194 18.14 -7.09 25.04
N SER A 195 18.32 -6.26 26.05
CA SER A 195 17.38 -6.07 27.15
C SER A 195 16.07 -5.39 26.67
N PRO A 196 14.90 -5.72 27.26
CA PRO A 196 13.65 -5.11 26.86
C PRO A 196 13.62 -3.62 27.23
N ARG A 197 13.18 -2.78 26.30
CA ARG A 197 12.78 -1.41 26.64
C ARG A 197 11.41 -1.48 27.30
N LEU A 198 11.26 -0.80 28.44
CA LEU A 198 10.00 -0.73 29.17
C LEU A 198 9.42 0.69 29.06
N GLU A 199 8.10 0.77 28.94
CA GLU A 199 7.36 2.02 29.13
C GLU A 199 7.34 2.38 30.63
N ALA A 200 6.89 3.59 30.98
CA ALA A 200 6.87 4.09 32.36
C ALA A 200 6.01 3.21 33.32
N ASP A 201 5.04 2.49 32.78
CA ASP A 201 4.16 1.57 33.51
C ASP A 201 4.72 0.14 33.63
N GLY A 202 5.95 -0.09 33.16
CA GLY A 202 6.61 -1.39 33.20
C GLY A 202 6.22 -2.36 32.09
N ARG A 203 5.31 -2.00 31.16
CA ARG A 203 5.03 -2.82 29.98
C ARG A 203 6.19 -2.77 29.00
N HIS A 204 6.34 -3.84 28.21
CA HIS A 204 7.29 -3.87 27.11
C HIS A 204 6.93 -2.78 26.10
N ALA A 205 7.86 -1.86 25.85
CA ALA A 205 7.72 -0.84 24.81
C ALA A 205 7.43 -1.49 23.46
N GLN A 206 6.36 -1.02 22.82
CA GLN A 206 5.91 -1.51 21.53
C GLN A 206 5.99 -0.38 20.50
N ARG A 207 6.35 -0.72 19.27
CA ARG A 207 6.34 0.19 18.12
C ARG A 207 5.75 -0.52 16.92
N LEU A 208 5.10 0.26 16.06
CA LEU A 208 4.69 -0.18 14.73
C LEU A 208 5.82 0.19 13.76
N MET A 209 6.46 -0.80 13.18
CA MET A 209 7.58 -0.60 12.26
C MET A 209 7.06 -0.56 10.84
N LEU A 210 7.36 0.52 10.11
CA LEU A 210 7.08 0.63 8.69
C LEU A 210 8.24 0.03 7.89
N LEU A 211 7.97 -1.02 7.13
CA LEU A 211 8.97 -1.76 6.37
C LEU A 211 8.61 -1.73 4.87
N PRO A 212 9.55 -1.45 3.95
CA PRO A 212 9.28 -1.62 2.54
C PRO A 212 9.13 -3.12 2.23
N LYS A 213 8.21 -3.48 1.34
CA LYS A 213 7.99 -4.90 0.99
C LYS A 213 9.25 -5.60 0.48
N SER A 214 10.17 -4.87 -0.16
CA SER A 214 11.47 -5.39 -0.61
C SER A 214 12.40 -5.85 0.52
N SER A 215 12.13 -5.47 1.77
CA SER A 215 12.92 -5.87 2.95
C SER A 215 12.41 -7.14 3.65
N VAL A 216 11.33 -7.76 3.15
CA VAL A 216 10.73 -8.95 3.75
C VAL A 216 10.68 -10.13 2.77
N THR A 217 10.55 -11.33 3.32
CA THR A 217 10.23 -12.55 2.56
C THR A 217 8.76 -12.88 2.76
N ILE A 218 8.02 -13.11 1.67
CA ILE A 218 6.63 -13.53 1.71
C ILE A 218 6.60 -15.06 1.73
N HIS A 219 5.97 -15.62 2.74
CA HIS A 219 5.70 -17.05 2.83
C HIS A 219 4.26 -17.32 2.42
N ASP A 220 4.06 -18.07 1.34
CA ASP A 220 2.72 -18.51 0.95
C ASP A 220 2.22 -19.59 1.91
N VAL A 221 1.39 -19.17 2.86
CA VAL A 221 0.81 -20.02 3.92
C VAL A 221 -0.71 -19.90 3.99
N TRP A 222 -1.32 -19.11 3.10
CA TRP A 222 -2.76 -18.86 3.10
C TRP A 222 -3.49 -19.89 2.25
N GLN A 223 -3.81 -21.05 2.80
CA GLN A 223 -4.46 -22.14 2.06
C GLN A 223 -5.96 -22.12 2.36
N VAL A 224 -6.75 -21.54 1.47
CA VAL A 224 -8.22 -21.52 1.49
C VAL A 224 -8.76 -22.05 0.18
#